data_AF-A0A942NNX5-F1
#
_entry.id   AF-A0A942NNX5-F1
#
_cell.length_a   1.000
_cell.length_b   1.000
_cell.length_c   1.000
_cell.angle_alpha   90.00
_cell.angle_beta   90.00
_cell.angle_gamma   90.00
#
_symmetry.space_group_name_H-M   'P 1'
#
loop_
_entity.id
_entity.type
_entity.pdbx_description
1 polymer ?
#
loop_
_entity_poly.entity_id
_entity_poly.type
_entity_poly.pdbx_seq_one_letter_code
_entity_poly.pdbx_strand_id
1 'polypeptide(L)'
;QGEKVIDDLKDLVVRDPSNYSIFFVLGTIYGDETDSVLYNSKVAEDYYLKAIEINPEYYDAIYNLGALYINESNKIQVKANDLPLSDTKSYEKYTEQANVIIRKALPYLEKANELMPNNEETITVLKTIYVRFKMDDKLKALTGK
;
A
#
# COMPACT_ATOMS: atom_id res chain seq x y z
N GLN A 1 -15.77 12.76 17.04
CA GLN A 1 -16.26 11.37 17.20
C GLN A 1 -15.17 10.34 16.87
N GLY A 2 -14.34 10.55 15.84
CA GLY A 2 -13.29 9.61 15.41
C GLY A 2 -12.22 9.28 16.47
N GLU A 3 -11.73 10.27 17.22
CA GLU A 3 -10.72 10.04 18.28
C GLU A 3 -11.19 9.03 19.34
N LYS A 4 -12.45 9.13 19.79
CA LYS A 4 -13.02 8.19 20.76
C LYS A 4 -13.05 6.75 20.21
N VAL A 5 -13.38 6.58 18.93
CA VAL A 5 -13.40 5.26 18.29
C VAL A 5 -11.99 4.65 18.26
N ILE A 6 -10.96 5.47 18.02
CA ILE A 6 -9.58 5.01 18.02
C ILE A 6 -9.14 4.57 19.42
N ASP A 7 -9.51 5.32 20.46
CA ASP A 7 -9.19 4.95 21.84
C ASP A 7 -9.87 3.65 22.25
N ASP A 8 -11.16 3.48 21.93
CA ASP A 8 -11.89 2.24 22.16
C ASP A 8 -11.23 1.05 21.42
N LEU A 9 -10.77 1.24 20.17
CA LEU A 9 -10.06 0.21 19.40
C LEU A 9 -8.68 -0.11 20.01
N LYS A 10 -7.93 0.89 20.51
CA LYS A 10 -6.64 0.67 21.16
C LYS A 10 -6.79 -0.09 22.49
N ASP A 11 -7.84 0.20 23.25
CA ASP A 11 -8.17 -0.58 24.44
C ASP A 11 -8.50 -2.04 24.10
N LEU A 12 -9.18 -2.28 22.98
CA LEU A 12 -9.45 -3.63 22.50
C LEU A 12 -8.18 -4.36 22.06
N VAL A 13 -7.21 -3.68 21.44
CA VAL A 13 -5.89 -4.28 21.13
C VAL A 13 -5.20 -4.82 22.37
N VAL A 14 -5.30 -4.12 23.52
CA VAL A 14 -4.71 -4.58 24.78
C VAL A 14 -5.42 -5.83 25.31
N ARG A 15 -6.73 -5.93 25.11
CA ARG A 15 -7.55 -7.07 25.60
C ARG A 15 -7.46 -8.29 24.68
N ASP A 16 -7.32 -8.07 23.38
CA ASP A 16 -7.26 -9.12 22.35
C ASP A 16 -6.17 -8.78 21.30
N PRO A 17 -4.89 -8.96 21.66
CA PRO A 17 -3.76 -8.62 20.79
C PRO A 17 -3.62 -9.57 19.59
N SER A 18 -4.40 -10.66 19.55
CA SER A 18 -4.44 -11.61 18.42
C SER A 18 -5.52 -11.30 17.39
N ASN A 19 -6.34 -10.27 17.62
CA ASN A 19 -7.39 -9.92 16.69
C ASN A 19 -6.86 -8.99 15.60
N TYR A 20 -6.34 -9.60 14.53
CA TYR A 20 -5.81 -8.91 13.35
C TYR A 20 -6.80 -7.90 12.73
N SER A 21 -8.11 -8.13 12.88
CA SER A 21 -9.15 -7.25 12.31
C SER A 21 -9.12 -5.86 12.96
N ILE A 22 -8.81 -5.77 14.27
CA ILE A 22 -8.71 -4.47 14.95
C ILE A 22 -7.51 -3.68 14.43
N PHE A 23 -6.36 -4.34 14.26
CA PHE A 23 -5.17 -3.71 13.67
C PHE A 23 -5.46 -3.25 12.24
N PHE A 24 -6.17 -4.05 11.44
CA PHE A 24 -6.60 -3.63 10.11
C PHE A 24 -7.49 -2.38 10.15
N VAL A 25 -8.52 -2.34 11.02
CA VAL A 25 -9.40 -1.17 11.14
C VAL A 25 -8.59 0.08 11.52
N LEU A 26 -7.67 -0.02 12.49
CA LEU A 26 -6.76 1.08 12.83
C LEU A 26 -5.92 1.51 11.63
N GLY A 27 -5.37 0.55 10.87
CA GLY A 27 -4.66 0.80 9.61
C GLY A 27 -5.50 1.57 8.59
N THR A 28 -6.79 1.21 8.43
CA THR A 28 -7.70 1.93 7.52
C THR A 28 -7.98 3.35 7.96
N ILE A 29 -8.16 3.59 9.26
CA ILE A 29 -8.39 4.93 9.81
C ILE A 29 -7.18 5.83 9.58
N TYR A 30 -5.97 5.34 9.92
CA TYR A 30 -4.74 6.10 9.71
C TYR A 30 -4.34 6.20 8.23
N GLY A 31 -4.83 5.29 7.38
CA GLY A 31 -4.56 5.27 5.94
C GLY A 31 -5.54 6.07 5.10
N ASP A 32 -6.62 6.59 5.68
CA ASP A 32 -7.64 7.37 4.98
C ASP A 32 -7.12 8.78 4.67
N GLU A 33 -6.74 9.01 3.41
CA GLU A 33 -6.23 10.30 2.93
C GLU A 33 -7.28 11.43 2.96
N THR A 34 -8.57 11.10 3.11
CA THR A 34 -9.65 12.09 3.17
C THR A 34 -9.75 12.74 4.55
N ASP A 35 -9.25 12.10 5.60
CA ASP A 35 -9.16 12.67 6.95
C ASP A 35 -7.74 13.20 7.19
N SER A 36 -7.52 14.48 6.91
CA SER A 36 -6.20 15.10 7.09
C SER A 36 -5.74 15.23 8.54
N VAL A 37 -6.64 15.05 9.53
CA VAL A 37 -6.31 15.11 10.95
C VAL A 37 -5.72 13.78 11.41
N LEU A 38 -6.32 12.68 10.95
CA LEU A 38 -5.91 11.33 11.33
C LEU A 38 -4.91 10.69 10.38
N TYR A 39 -4.89 11.10 9.11
CA TYR A 39 -4.03 10.51 8.10
C TYR A 39 -2.55 10.49 8.55
N ASN A 40 -2.01 9.29 8.62
CA ASN A 40 -0.62 9.02 8.92
C ASN A 40 -0.22 7.69 8.28
N SER A 41 0.38 7.75 7.09
CA SER A 41 0.74 6.55 6.34
C SER A 41 1.72 5.64 7.09
N LYS A 42 2.62 6.20 7.89
CA LYS A 42 3.57 5.39 8.66
C LYS A 42 2.86 4.58 9.74
N VAL A 43 1.91 5.19 10.44
CA VAL A 43 1.09 4.50 11.45
C VAL A 43 0.18 3.47 10.79
N ALA A 44 -0.39 3.79 9.62
CA ALA A 44 -1.18 2.84 8.84
C ALA A 44 -0.35 1.60 8.42
N GLU A 45 0.85 1.81 7.90
CA GLU A 45 1.81 0.75 7.55
C GLU A 45 2.06 -0.18 8.74
N ASP A 46 2.37 0.38 9.92
CA ASP A 46 2.67 -0.41 11.12
C ASP A 46 1.46 -1.26 11.55
N TYR A 47 0.25 -0.70 11.48
CA TYR A 47 -0.98 -1.43 11.79
C TYR A 47 -1.32 -2.53 10.79
N TYR A 48 -1.18 -2.27 9.48
CA TYR A 48 -1.37 -3.30 8.46
C TYR A 48 -0.34 -4.42 8.60
N LEU A 49 0.93 -4.09 8.83
CA LEU A 49 1.98 -5.08 9.08
C LEU A 49 1.66 -5.95 10.29
N LYS A 50 1.10 -5.37 11.37
CA LYS A 50 0.69 -6.14 12.55
C LYS A 50 -0.47 -7.09 12.24
N ALA A 51 -1.46 -6.65 11.46
CA ALA A 51 -2.54 -7.52 11.01
C ALA A 51 -2.00 -8.71 10.18
N ILE A 52 -1.05 -8.45 9.28
CA ILE A 52 -0.41 -9.46 8.42
C ILE A 52 0.48 -10.41 9.24
N GLU A 53 1.19 -9.91 10.26
CA GLU A 53 2.00 -10.74 11.16
C GLU A 53 1.14 -11.78 11.88
N ILE A 54 -0.06 -11.38 12.31
CA ILE A 54 -1.01 -12.24 13.02
C ILE A 54 -1.75 -13.18 12.04
N ASN A 55 -2.19 -12.65 10.90
CA ASN A 55 -2.82 -13.42 9.84
C ASN A 55 -2.18 -13.14 8.47
N PRO A 56 -1.19 -13.96 8.05
CA PRO A 56 -0.46 -13.78 6.79
C PRO A 56 -1.28 -13.98 5.51
N GLU A 57 -2.52 -14.44 5.62
CA GLU A 57 -3.44 -14.61 4.49
C GLU A 57 -4.61 -13.61 4.52
N TYR A 58 -4.54 -12.59 5.40
CA TYR A 58 -5.59 -11.59 5.47
C TYR A 58 -5.51 -10.60 4.30
N TYR A 59 -6.26 -10.92 3.24
CA TYR A 59 -6.26 -10.19 1.99
C TYR A 59 -6.37 -8.66 2.16
N ASP A 60 -7.33 -8.18 2.95
CA ASP A 60 -7.61 -6.73 3.01
C ASP A 60 -6.42 -5.94 3.53
N ALA A 61 -5.72 -6.43 4.56
CA ALA A 61 -4.53 -5.78 5.09
C ALA A 61 -3.36 -5.83 4.10
N ILE A 62 -3.19 -6.95 3.40
CA ILE A 62 -2.13 -7.14 2.40
C ILE A 62 -2.37 -6.19 1.21
N TYR A 63 -3.60 -6.16 0.69
CA TYR A 63 -4.00 -5.30 -0.41
C TYR A 63 -3.85 -3.82 -0.02
N ASN A 64 -4.40 -3.41 1.13
CA ASN A 64 -4.35 -2.02 1.56
C ASN A 64 -2.92 -1.54 1.84
N LEU A 65 -2.03 -2.40 2.33
CA LEU A 65 -0.62 -2.06 2.47
C LEU A 65 0.05 -1.85 1.11
N GLY A 66 -0.24 -2.70 0.12
CA GLY A 66 0.18 -2.51 -1.26
C GLY A 66 -0.32 -1.18 -1.84
N ALA A 67 -1.62 -0.90 -1.69
CA ALA A 67 -2.25 0.34 -2.15
C ALA A 67 -1.66 1.60 -1.47
N LEU A 68 -1.42 1.54 -0.16
CA LEU A 68 -0.79 2.63 0.60
C LEU A 68 0.56 3.03 0.00
N TYR A 69 1.43 2.05 -0.30
CA TYR A 69 2.72 2.32 -0.93
C TYR A 69 2.57 2.86 -2.36
N ILE A 70 1.59 2.37 -3.15
CA ILE A 70 1.33 2.91 -4.48
C ILE A 70 0.91 4.38 -4.41
N ASN A 71 0.06 4.75 -3.45
CA ASN A 71 -0.36 6.14 -3.23
C ASN A 71 0.83 7.02 -2.82
N GLU A 72 1.70 6.56 -1.91
CA GLU A 72 2.92 7.26 -1.54
C GLU A 72 3.87 7.47 -2.74
N SER A 73 4.08 6.43 -3.55
CA SER A 73 4.85 6.53 -4.79
C SER A 73 4.26 7.57 -5.74
N ASN A 74 2.94 7.56 -5.94
CA ASN A 74 2.25 8.49 -6.83
C ASN A 74 2.43 9.94 -6.36
N LYS A 75 2.35 10.20 -5.05
CA LYS A 75 2.61 11.53 -4.48
C LYS A 75 4.02 12.04 -4.79
N ILE A 76 5.02 11.16 -4.77
CA ILE A 76 6.40 11.54 -5.15
C ILE A 76 6.50 11.76 -6.66
N GLN A 77 5.86 10.92 -7.47
CA GLN A 77 5.87 11.06 -8.93
C GLN A 77 5.20 12.37 -9.38
N VAL A 78 4.11 12.80 -8.73
CA VAL A 78 3.48 14.10 -8.99
C VAL A 78 4.47 15.24 -8.76
N LYS A 79 5.20 15.23 -7.64
CA LYS A 79 6.26 16.22 -7.38
C LYS A 79 7.36 16.21 -8.44
N ALA A 80 7.71 15.03 -8.97
CA ALA A 80 8.67 14.93 -10.06
C ALA A 80 8.13 15.62 -11.33
N ASN A 81 6.87 15.37 -11.67
CA ASN A 81 6.22 15.90 -12.87
C ASN A 81 5.98 17.42 -12.82
N ASP A 82 5.88 18.00 -11.63
CA ASP A 82 5.71 19.45 -11.42
C ASP A 82 7.02 20.25 -11.59
N LEU A 83 8.17 19.59 -11.76
CA LEU A 83 9.46 20.25 -11.95
C LEU A 83 9.59 20.91 -13.34
N PRO A 84 10.40 21.97 -13.47
CA PRO A 84 10.77 22.49 -14.78
C PRO A 84 11.41 21.40 -15.65
N LEU A 85 11.09 21.40 -16.95
CA LEU A 85 11.64 20.41 -17.91
C LEU A 85 13.18 20.39 -17.96
N SER A 86 13.82 21.47 -17.55
CA SER A 86 15.28 21.59 -17.46
C SER A 86 15.88 20.93 -16.21
N ASP A 87 15.10 20.66 -15.16
CA ASP A 87 15.58 20.03 -13.92
C ASP A 87 15.48 18.49 -13.98
N THR A 88 16.21 17.92 -14.93
CA THR A 88 16.23 16.47 -15.16
C THR A 88 16.80 15.70 -13.97
N LYS A 89 17.75 16.28 -13.24
CA LYS A 89 18.39 15.63 -12.08
C LYS A 89 17.42 15.43 -10.92
N SER A 90 16.63 16.45 -10.58
CA SER A 90 15.63 16.31 -9.52
C SER A 90 14.50 15.39 -9.97
N TYR A 91 14.10 15.44 -11.24
CA TYR A 91 13.11 14.53 -11.82
C TYR A 91 13.52 13.06 -11.68
N GLU A 92 14.75 12.72 -12.09
CA GLU A 92 15.30 11.38 -11.98
C GLU A 92 15.36 10.91 -10.52
N LYS A 93 15.81 11.80 -9.61
CA LYS A 93 15.87 11.51 -8.18
C LYS A 93 14.49 11.16 -7.60
N TYR A 94 13.46 11.97 -7.87
CA TYR A 94 12.12 11.69 -7.35
C TYR A 94 11.50 10.46 -8.01
N THR A 95 11.72 10.26 -9.31
CA THR A 95 11.27 9.06 -10.01
C THR A 95 11.88 7.80 -9.41
N GLU A 96 13.16 7.83 -9.05
CA GLU A 96 13.80 6.69 -8.38
C GLU A 96 13.28 6.49 -6.95
N GLN A 97 13.02 7.56 -6.19
CA GLN A 97 12.36 7.46 -4.89
C GLN A 97 10.97 6.82 -4.98
N ALA A 98 10.17 7.22 -5.98
CA ALA A 98 8.88 6.59 -6.26
C ALA A 98 9.05 5.09 -6.61
N ASN A 99 10.02 4.76 -7.46
CA ASN A 99 10.31 3.37 -7.83
C ASN A 99 10.68 2.50 -6.63
N VAL A 100 11.46 3.01 -5.67
CA VAL A 100 11.81 2.29 -4.43
C VAL A 100 10.55 1.92 -3.65
N ILE A 101 9.58 2.83 -3.57
CA ILE A 101 8.32 2.57 -2.87
C ILE A 101 7.45 1.56 -3.64
N ILE A 102 7.38 1.65 -4.98
CA ILE A 102 6.66 0.64 -5.78
C ILE A 102 7.26 -0.76 -5.56
N ARG A 103 8.59 -0.87 -5.43
CA ARG A 103 9.25 -2.15 -5.12
C ARG A 103 8.87 -2.67 -3.73
N LYS A 104 8.62 -1.81 -2.74
CA LYS A 104 8.04 -2.22 -1.45
C LYS A 104 6.62 -2.74 -1.60
N ALA A 105 5.80 -2.12 -2.47
CA ALA A 105 4.41 -2.53 -2.71
C ALA A 105 4.30 -3.90 -3.39
N LEU A 106 5.23 -4.19 -4.29
CA LEU A 106 5.16 -5.35 -5.18
C LEU A 106 4.89 -6.69 -4.49
N PRO A 107 5.64 -7.13 -3.46
CA PRO A 107 5.39 -8.44 -2.85
C PRO A 107 3.99 -8.54 -2.21
N TYR A 108 3.44 -7.46 -1.67
CA TYR A 108 2.11 -7.45 -1.07
C TYR A 108 1.02 -7.52 -2.16
N LEU A 109 1.18 -6.79 -3.26
CA LEU A 109 0.25 -6.86 -4.39
C LEU A 109 0.28 -8.22 -5.08
N GLU A 110 1.46 -8.84 -5.20
CA GLU A 110 1.60 -10.21 -5.70
C GLU A 110 0.89 -11.20 -4.79
N LYS A 111 1.09 -11.09 -3.48
CA LYS A 111 0.39 -11.93 -2.49
C LYS A 111 -1.12 -11.70 -2.49
N ALA A 112 -1.59 -10.46 -2.61
CA ALA A 112 -3.00 -10.15 -2.74
C ALA A 112 -3.60 -10.83 -3.99
N ASN A 113 -2.89 -10.78 -5.12
CA ASN A 113 -3.30 -11.46 -6.35
C ASN A 113 -3.24 -12.99 -6.24
N GLU A 114 -2.34 -13.56 -5.43
CA GLU A 114 -2.36 -15.00 -5.15
C GLU A 114 -3.62 -15.41 -4.38
N LEU A 115 -4.02 -14.61 -3.39
CA LEU A 115 -5.21 -14.85 -2.56
C LEU A 115 -6.52 -14.59 -3.33
N MET A 116 -6.55 -13.55 -4.17
CA MET A 116 -7.69 -13.20 -5.02
C MET A 116 -7.27 -12.94 -6.49
N PRO A 117 -7.07 -14.02 -7.28
CA PRO A 117 -6.45 -13.95 -8.62
C PRO A 117 -7.28 -13.31 -9.74
N ASN A 118 -8.49 -12.85 -9.45
CA ASN A 118 -9.41 -12.23 -10.42
C ASN A 118 -9.79 -10.79 -10.02
N ASN A 119 -9.11 -10.20 -9.05
CA ASN A 119 -9.33 -8.80 -8.68
C ASN A 119 -8.74 -7.89 -9.78
N GLU A 120 -9.59 -7.29 -10.61
CA GLU A 120 -9.17 -6.49 -11.76
C GLU A 120 -8.28 -5.30 -11.38
N GLU A 121 -8.51 -4.70 -10.22
CA GLU A 121 -7.74 -3.58 -9.70
C GLU A 121 -6.29 -4.00 -9.42
N THR A 122 -6.11 -5.08 -8.66
CA THR A 122 -4.80 -5.65 -8.34
C THR A 122 -4.06 -6.08 -9.61
N ILE A 123 -4.76 -6.75 -10.53
CA ILE A 123 -4.19 -7.15 -11.83
C ILE A 123 -3.70 -5.93 -12.62
N THR A 124 -4.50 -4.86 -12.67
CA THR A 124 -4.17 -3.64 -13.41
C THR A 124 -2.92 -2.95 -12.83
N VAL A 125 -2.85 -2.85 -11.50
CA VAL A 125 -1.68 -2.30 -10.82
C VAL A 125 -0.45 -3.16 -11.09
N LEU A 126 -0.54 -4.49 -10.94
CA LEU A 126 0.59 -5.40 -11.19
C LEU A 126 1.08 -5.34 -12.65
N LYS A 127 0.19 -5.28 -13.64
CA LYS A 127 0.57 -5.09 -15.05
C LYS A 127 1.41 -3.82 -15.23
N THR A 128 0.98 -2.71 -14.63
CA THR A 128 1.68 -1.43 -14.70
C THR A 128 3.07 -1.52 -14.06
N ILE A 129 3.19 -2.18 -12.91
CA ILE A 129 4.47 -2.38 -12.23
C ILE A 129 5.41 -3.27 -13.06
N TYR A 130 4.89 -4.37 -13.61
CA TYR A 130 5.69 -5.28 -14.42
C TYR A 130 6.21 -4.62 -15.70
N VAL A 131 5.38 -3.83 -16.38
CA VAL A 131 5.82 -3.03 -17.53
C VAL A 131 6.90 -2.02 -17.10
N ARG A 132 6.67 -1.27 -16.03
CA ARG A 132 7.61 -0.26 -15.51
C ARG A 132 8.99 -0.87 -15.21
N PHE A 133 9.03 -2.05 -14.61
CA PHE A 133 10.28 -2.73 -14.23
C PHE A 133 10.76 -3.81 -15.21
N LYS A 134 10.16 -3.88 -16.41
CA LYS A 134 10.53 -4.85 -17.48
C LYS A 134 10.50 -6.30 -16.99
N MET A 135 9.49 -6.65 -16.20
CA MET A 135 9.27 -7.99 -15.65
C MET A 135 8.41 -8.82 -16.62
N ASP A 136 8.90 -9.02 -17.85
CA ASP A 136 8.12 -9.57 -18.97
C ASP A 136 7.56 -10.97 -18.68
N ASP A 137 8.30 -11.81 -17.95
CA ASP A 137 7.86 -13.16 -17.59
C ASP A 137 6.66 -13.12 -16.63
N LYS A 138 6.71 -12.24 -15.62
CA LYS A 138 5.59 -12.05 -14.69
C LYS A 138 4.39 -11.42 -15.39
N LEU A 139 4.62 -10.49 -16.32
CA LEU A 139 3.56 -9.90 -17.13
C LEU A 139 2.84 -10.95 -17.97
N LYS A 140 3.58 -11.79 -18.69
CA LYS A 140 3.01 -12.91 -19.49
C LYS A 140 2.24 -13.89 -18.61
N ALA A 141 2.78 -14.25 -17.45
CA ALA A 141 2.10 -15.15 -16.52
C ALA A 141 0.79 -14.57 -15.97
N LEU A 142 0.73 -13.23 -15.79
CA LEU A 142 -0.45 -12.53 -15.31
C LEU A 142 -1.52 -12.35 -16.40
N THR A 143 -1.12 -12.13 -17.67
CA THR A 143 -2.05 -11.90 -18.79
C THR A 143 -2.45 -13.17 -19.54
N GLY A 144 -1.70 -14.26 -19.38
CA GLY A 144 -1.93 -15.54 -20.05
C GLY A 144 -2.84 -16.50 -19.27
N LYS A 145 -3.38 -16.08 -18.12
CA LYS A 145 -4.48 -16.77 -17.42
C LYS A 145 -5.82 -16.37 -18.04
#